data_AF-M5C9W6-F1
#
_entry.id   AF-M5C9W6-F1
#
_cell.length_a   1.000
_cell.length_b   1.000
_cell.length_c   1.000
_cell.angle_alpha   90.00
_cell.angle_beta   90.00
_cell.angle_gamma   90.00
#
_symmetry.space_group_name_H-M   'P 1'
#
loop_
_entity.id
_entity.type
_entity.pdbx_description
1 polymer ?
#
loop_
_entity_poly.entity_id
_entity_poly.type
_entity_poly.pdbx_seq_one_letter_code
_entity_poly.pdbx_strand_id
1 'polypeptide(L)'
;MTVPDDTIKIMLATDNHIGYNERDPIRGQDSINTFKEILDLARKHDVDFILLAGDLFHENRPSRDSLYRTIALLREYTLSDKPIQIELLSNPDEGKADGFR
;
A
#
# COMPACT_ATOMS: atom_id res chain seq x y z
N MET A 1 16.21 20.49 -1.76
CA MET A 1 16.69 20.19 -0.40
C MET A 1 16.88 18.70 -0.33
N THR A 2 18.11 18.23 -0.17
CA THR A 2 18.40 16.81 0.10
C THR A 2 17.96 16.52 1.53
N VAL A 3 17.17 15.47 1.71
CA VAL A 3 16.76 15.00 3.04
C VAL A 3 18.02 14.46 3.73
N PRO A 4 18.28 14.75 5.01
CA PRO A 4 19.42 14.17 5.71
C PRO A 4 19.34 12.63 5.69
N ASP A 5 20.49 11.96 5.60
CA ASP A 5 20.57 10.49 5.55
C ASP A 5 19.96 9.83 6.81
N ASP A 6 19.83 10.57 7.92
CA ASP A 6 19.25 10.11 9.19
C ASP A 6 17.74 10.36 9.30
N THR A 7 17.02 10.58 8.18
CA THR A 7 15.58 10.86 8.18
C THR A 7 14.80 9.75 7.49
N ILE A 8 13.84 9.16 8.22
CA ILE A 8 12.90 8.19 7.66
C ILE A 8 11.65 8.91 7.12
N LYS A 9 11.34 8.70 5.85
CA LYS A 9 10.12 9.19 5.19
C LYS A 9 9.08 8.08 5.12
N ILE A 10 7.94 8.33 5.74
CA ILE A 10 6.83 7.39 5.78
C ILE A 10 5.65 7.99 5.03
N MET A 11 5.12 7.26 4.04
CA MET A 11 3.79 7.57 3.49
C MET A 11 2.74 6.93 4.39
N LEU A 12 1.93 7.75 5.07
CA LEU A 12 0.82 7.27 5.89
C LEU A 12 -0.50 7.38 5.10
N ALA A 13 -1.24 6.28 5.00
CA ALA A 13 -2.59 6.24 4.46
C ALA A 13 -3.49 5.30 5.28
N THR A 14 -4.81 5.48 5.21
CA THR A 14 -5.80 4.68 5.92
C THR A 14 -7.13 4.73 5.20
N ASP A 15 -8.02 3.77 5.47
CA ASP A 15 -9.42 3.75 5.03
C ASP A 15 -9.55 3.91 3.51
N ASN A 16 -8.70 3.21 2.75
CA ASN A 16 -8.70 3.26 1.28
C ASN A 16 -10.00 2.71 0.68
N HIS A 17 -10.62 1.74 1.36
CA HIS A 17 -11.86 1.09 0.96
C HIS A 17 -11.90 0.74 -0.53
N ILE A 18 -10.86 0.06 -1.03
CA ILE A 18 -10.81 -0.42 -2.40
C ILE A 18 -12.00 -1.35 -2.66
N GLY A 19 -12.73 -1.07 -3.75
CA GLY A 19 -13.98 -1.76 -4.10
C GLY A 19 -15.24 -1.03 -3.62
N TYR A 20 -15.13 0.12 -2.96
CA TYR A 20 -16.29 0.94 -2.64
C TYR A 20 -17.01 1.40 -3.91
N ASN A 21 -18.33 1.16 -3.97
CA ASN A 21 -19.19 1.42 -5.13
C ASN A 21 -18.69 0.82 -6.47
N GLU A 22 -17.98 -0.32 -6.44
CA GLU A 22 -17.33 -0.91 -7.62
C GLU A 22 -18.26 -1.17 -8.84
N ARG A 23 -19.57 -1.34 -8.60
CA ARG A 23 -20.57 -1.56 -9.67
C ARG A 23 -21.16 -0.27 -10.25
N ASP A 24 -20.86 0.88 -9.65
CA ASP A 24 -21.34 2.17 -10.13
C ASP A 24 -20.59 2.54 -11.43
N PRO A 25 -21.30 2.89 -12.52
CA PRO A 25 -20.67 3.14 -13.82
C PRO A 25 -19.83 4.43 -13.85
N ILE A 26 -19.98 5.33 -12.88
CA ILE A 26 -19.25 6.59 -12.80
C ILE A 26 -18.17 6.50 -11.71
N ARG A 27 -18.53 5.95 -10.54
CA ARG A 27 -17.72 6.00 -9.31
C ARG A 27 -16.96 4.72 -9.02
N GLY A 28 -17.22 3.64 -9.75
CA GLY A 28 -16.64 2.32 -9.45
C GLY A 28 -15.11 2.26 -9.53
N GLN A 29 -14.49 3.24 -10.19
CA GLN A 29 -13.03 3.34 -10.30
C GLN A 29 -12.40 4.31 -9.29
N ASP A 30 -13.18 5.04 -8.49
CA ASP A 30 -12.67 6.10 -7.61
C ASP A 30 -11.63 5.54 -6.63
N SER A 31 -12.02 4.54 -5.83
CA SER A 31 -11.19 4.00 -4.74
C SER A 31 -9.85 3.44 -5.23
N ILE A 32 -9.87 2.68 -6.31
CA ILE A 32 -8.66 2.06 -6.88
C ILE A 32 -7.76 3.08 -7.59
N ASN A 33 -8.33 4.10 -8.23
CA ASN A 33 -7.55 5.18 -8.83
C ASN A 33 -6.89 6.06 -7.75
N THR A 34 -7.60 6.35 -6.66
CA THR A 34 -7.03 7.07 -5.51
C THR A 34 -5.94 6.25 -4.83
N PHE A 35 -6.11 4.93 -4.67
CA PHE A 35 -5.04 4.08 -4.15
C PHE A 35 -3.80 4.12 -5.05
N LYS A 36 -3.97 4.09 -6.38
CA LYS A 36 -2.86 4.29 -7.32
C LYS A 36 -2.17 5.64 -7.12
N GLU A 37 -2.92 6.73 -6.93
CA GLU A 37 -2.35 8.05 -6.66
C GLU A 37 -1.49 8.06 -5.40
N ILE A 38 -1.91 7.38 -4.33
CA ILE A 38 -1.11 7.25 -3.11
C ILE A 38 0.25 6.58 -3.41
N LEU A 39 0.25 5.54 -4.24
CA LEU A 39 1.48 4.85 -4.65
C LEU A 39 2.35 5.70 -5.58
N ASP A 40 1.74 6.47 -6.50
CA ASP A 40 2.43 7.45 -7.34
C ASP A 40 3.13 8.51 -6.48
N LEU A 41 2.43 9.04 -5.46
CA LEU A 41 3.00 9.99 -4.51
C LEU A 41 4.12 9.36 -3.67
N ALA A 42 3.96 8.12 -3.21
CA ALA A 42 4.99 7.41 -2.45
C ALA A 42 6.29 7.30 -3.24
N ARG A 43 6.21 6.93 -4.53
CA ARG A 43 7.38 6.94 -5.43
C ARG A 43 7.93 8.34 -5.69
N LYS A 44 7.05 9.30 -6.00
CA LYS A 44 7.45 10.68 -6.30
C LYS A 44 8.21 11.33 -5.14
N HIS A 45 7.80 11.05 -3.91
CA HIS A 45 8.44 11.56 -2.70
C HIS A 45 9.58 10.66 -2.19
N ASP A 46 9.84 9.56 -2.90
CA ASP A 46 10.90 8.59 -2.62
C ASP A 46 10.86 8.11 -1.16
N VAL A 47 9.68 7.74 -0.67
CA VAL A 47 9.49 7.30 0.72
C VAL A 47 10.21 5.99 1.00
N ASP A 48 10.58 5.76 2.25
CA ASP A 48 11.27 4.54 2.66
C ASP A 48 10.30 3.36 2.81
N PHE A 49 9.09 3.64 3.30
CA PHE A 49 7.98 2.70 3.27
C PHE A 49 6.61 3.40 3.33
N ILE A 50 5.57 2.61 3.05
CA ILE A 50 4.17 2.99 3.16
C ILE A 50 3.60 2.29 4.39
N LEU A 51 2.91 3.04 5.24
CA LEU A 51 2.16 2.52 6.38
C LEU A 51 0.67 2.68 6.09
N LEU A 52 -0.03 1.55 5.99
CA LEU A 52 -1.49 1.49 5.82
C LEU A 52 -2.12 1.16 7.18
N ALA A 53 -2.91 2.08 7.73
CA ALA A 53 -3.38 2.00 9.11
C ALA A 53 -4.75 1.30 9.30
N GLY A 54 -5.39 0.83 8.24
CA GLY A 54 -6.67 0.13 8.32
C GLY A 54 -7.44 0.16 7.01
N ASP A 55 -8.48 -0.69 6.92
CA ASP A 55 -9.53 -0.68 5.90
C ASP A 55 -9.05 -0.48 4.45
N LEU A 56 -8.04 -1.27 4.05
CA LEU A 56 -7.54 -1.28 2.67
C LEU A 56 -8.65 -1.65 1.67
N PHE A 57 -9.48 -2.63 2.03
CA PHE A 57 -10.62 -3.07 1.22
C PHE A 57 -11.94 -2.64 1.86
N HIS A 58 -12.94 -2.33 1.03
CA HIS A 58 -14.27 -1.98 1.53
C HIS A 58 -15.02 -3.17 2.11
N GLU A 59 -14.84 -4.35 1.50
CA GLU A 59 -15.51 -5.58 1.89
C GLU A 59 -14.51 -6.54 2.52
N ASN A 60 -14.93 -7.24 3.59
CA ASN A 60 -14.12 -8.29 4.23
C ASN A 60 -13.70 -9.41 3.26
N ARG A 61 -14.50 -9.61 2.20
CA ARG A 61 -14.19 -10.49 1.08
C ARG A 61 -14.20 -9.65 -0.19
N PRO A 62 -13.07 -9.03 -0.57
CA PRO A 62 -13.02 -8.17 -1.75
C PRO A 62 -13.35 -8.95 -3.01
N SER A 63 -13.82 -8.23 -4.04
CA SER A 63 -14.04 -8.82 -5.35
C SER A 63 -12.71 -9.32 -5.94
N ARG A 64 -12.79 -10.25 -6.90
CA ARG A 64 -11.60 -10.72 -7.62
C ARG A 64 -10.88 -9.57 -8.34
N ASP A 65 -11.64 -8.60 -8.84
CA ASP A 65 -11.09 -7.44 -9.55
C ASP A 65 -10.34 -6.51 -8.59
N SER A 66 -10.99 -6.08 -7.52
CA SER A 66 -10.37 -5.28 -6.44
C SER A 66 -9.08 -5.94 -5.92
N LEU A 67 -9.13 -7.23 -5.58
CA LEU A 67 -7.95 -7.94 -5.09
C LEU A 67 -6.82 -8.00 -6.12
N TYR A 68 -7.14 -8.36 -7.37
CA TYR A 68 -6.15 -8.47 -8.45
C TYR A 68 -5.50 -7.13 -8.76
N ARG A 69 -6.30 -6.05 -8.86
CA ARG A 69 -5.79 -4.72 -9.19
C ARG A 69 -4.94 -4.15 -8.06
N THR A 70 -5.31 -4.37 -6.80
CA THR A 70 -4.47 -3.99 -5.65
C THR A 70 -3.13 -4.73 -5.68
N ILE A 71 -3.11 -6.06 -5.91
CA ILE A 71 -1.87 -6.84 -6.01
C ILE A 71 -1.01 -6.34 -7.19
N ALA A 72 -1.62 -6.08 -8.35
CA ALA A 72 -0.93 -5.58 -9.53
C ALA A 72 -0.26 -4.22 -9.26
N LEU A 73 -0.99 -3.29 -8.64
CA LEU A 73 -0.45 -1.99 -8.24
C LEU A 73 0.67 -2.12 -7.20
N LEU A 74 0.49 -2.91 -6.14
CA LEU A 74 1.56 -3.14 -5.16
C LEU A 74 2.81 -3.70 -5.85
N ARG A 75 2.66 -4.73 -6.69
CA ARG A 75 3.78 -5.31 -7.44
C ARG A 75 4.48 -4.26 -8.33
N GLU A 76 3.71 -3.48 -9.07
CA GLU A 76 4.22 -2.45 -9.96
C GLU A 76 4.99 -1.36 -9.20
N TYR A 77 4.50 -0.96 -8.03
CA TYR A 77 5.00 0.21 -7.30
C TYR A 77 6.07 -0.11 -6.25
N THR A 78 6.03 -1.29 -5.64
CA THR A 78 6.90 -1.65 -4.50
C THR A 78 8.03 -2.62 -4.85
N LEU A 79 8.04 -3.25 -6.04
CA LEU A 79 9.16 -4.07 -6.49
C LEU A 79 10.08 -3.27 -7.41
N SER A 80 11.35 -3.16 -7.03
CA SER A 80 12.41 -2.54 -7.82
C SER A 80 13.78 -3.01 -7.34
N ASP A 81 14.84 -2.64 -8.07
CA ASP A 81 16.22 -2.93 -7.68
C ASP A 81 16.77 -1.95 -6.60
N LYS A 82 15.96 -0.97 -6.16
CA LYS A 82 16.37 -0.03 -5.11
C LYS A 82 16.53 -0.79 -3.77
N PRO A 83 17.70 -0.73 -3.12
CA PRO A 83 17.88 -1.36 -1.82
C PRO A 83 17.03 -0.69 -0.73
N ILE A 84 16.44 -1.50 0.15
CA ILE A 84 15.71 -1.03 1.33
C ILE A 84 16.74 -0.47 2.33
N GLN A 85 16.57 0.79 2.75
CA GLN A 85 17.49 1.49 3.67
C GLN A 85 17.12 1.33 5.15
N ILE A 86 16.16 0.46 5.46
CA ILE A 86 15.66 0.19 6.81
C ILE A 86 16.02 -1.22 7.23
N GLU A 87 16.43 -1.37 8.48
CA GLU A 87 16.72 -2.64 9.13
C GLU A 87 15.60 -3.02 10.12
N LEU A 88 15.14 -4.27 10.06
CA LEU A 88 14.23 -4.84 11.05
C LEU A 88 15.04 -5.48 12.19
N LEU A 89 15.07 -4.84 13.36
CA LEU A 89 15.79 -5.33 14.54
C LEU A 89 14.94 -6.23 15.45
N SER A 90 13.61 -6.20 15.30
CA SER A 90 12.67 -7.01 16.09
C SER A 90 12.62 -8.46 15.59
N ASN A 91 12.11 -9.37 16.42
CA ASN A 91 11.87 -10.75 16.00
C ASN A 91 10.82 -10.79 14.88
N PRO A 92 11.15 -11.29 13.67
CA PRO A 92 10.19 -11.33 12.56
C PRO A 92 9.05 -12.32 12.78
N ASP A 93 9.18 -13.28 13.70
CA ASP A 93 8.15 -14.28 13.98
C ASP A 93 7.14 -13.83 15.06
N GLU A 94 7.44 -12.74 15.76
CA GLU A 94 6.56 -12.19 16.79
C GLU A 94 5.40 -11.41 16.14
N GLY A 95 4.15 -11.80 16.41
CA GLY A 95 2.95 -11.16 15.88
C GLY A 95 2.48 -11.66 14.51
N LYS A 96 3.08 -12.72 13.96
CA LYS A 96 2.55 -13.39 12.75
C LYS A 96 1.17 -13.98 13.02
N ALA A 97 0.25 -13.78 12.07
CA ALA A 97 -1.05 -14.45 12.11
C ALA A 97 -0.89 -15.96 11.90
N ASP A 98 -1.61 -16.77 12.69
CA ASP A 98 -1.55 -18.22 12.61
C ASP A 98 -1.80 -18.71 11.17
N GLY A 99 -0.92 -19.59 10.69
CA GLY A 99 -1.05 -20.23 9.37
C GLY A 99 -0.31 -19.55 8.22
N PHE A 100 0.33 -18.40 8.43
CA PHE A 100 1.22 -17.77 7.46
C PHE A 100 2.68 -18.05 7.86
N ARG A 101 3.37 -18.90 7.08
CA ARG A 101 4.81 -19.21 7.24
C ARG A 101 5.65 -18.28 6.38
#